data_AF-A0A9P0GIX2-F1
#
_entry.id   AF-A0A9P0GIX2-F1
#
_cell.length_a   1.000
_cell.length_b   1.000
_cell.length_c   1.000
_cell.angle_alpha   90.00
_cell.angle_beta   90.00
_cell.angle_gamma   90.00
#
_symmetry.space_group_name_H-M   'P 1'
#
loop_
_entity.id
_entity.type
_entity.pdbx_description
1 polymer ?
#
loop_
_entity_poly.entity_id
_entity_poly.type
_entity_poly.pdbx_seq_one_letter_code
_entity_poly.pdbx_strand_id
1 'polypeptide(L)'
;MYSLYLDFCKDKNMLPVKSNKYIYRNIFCTQYNLSFFTPKKNQFSICPKYNSAMEDEHLKKVHEDHVTRKEECYQEKQENKRKANDDESFQTITFDLQSVLQLPS
;
A
#
# COMPACT_ATOMS: atom_id res chain seq x y z
N MET A 1 -13.93 4.43 -5.95
CA MET A 1 -14.73 4.28 -7.18
C MET A 1 -16.17 4.84 -7.17
N TYR A 2 -17.14 4.38 -6.36
CA TYR A 2 -18.55 4.82 -6.54
C TYR A 2 -18.78 6.34 -6.35
N SER A 3 -18.06 6.98 -5.44
CA SER A 3 -18.11 8.45 -5.27
C SER A 3 -17.67 9.17 -6.54
N LEU A 4 -16.56 8.74 -7.15
CA LEU A 4 -16.04 9.31 -8.40
C LEU A 4 -17.03 9.18 -9.55
N TYR A 5 -17.79 8.08 -9.61
CA TYR A 5 -18.88 7.92 -10.58
C TYR A 5 -19.99 8.95 -10.37
N LEU A 6 -20.38 9.22 -9.11
CA LEU A 6 -21.38 10.24 -8.81
C LEU A 6 -20.88 11.65 -9.14
N ASP A 7 -19.63 11.94 -8.81
CA ASP A 7 -18.99 13.22 -9.14
C ASP A 7 -18.92 13.42 -10.66
N PHE A 8 -18.52 12.38 -11.41
CA PHE A 8 -18.53 12.40 -12.87
C PHE A 8 -19.93 12.65 -13.45
N CYS A 9 -20.96 11.99 -12.92
CA CYS A 9 -22.34 12.22 -13.35
C CYS A 9 -22.78 13.66 -13.06
N LYS A 10 -22.41 14.20 -11.90
CA LYS A 10 -22.71 15.57 -11.51
C LYS A 10 -22.04 16.59 -12.43
N ASP A 11 -20.75 16.40 -12.72
CA ASP A 11 -19.97 17.27 -13.61
C ASP A 11 -20.50 17.26 -15.05
N LYS A 12 -21.08 16.13 -15.49
CA LYS A 12 -21.68 15.98 -16.81
C LYS A 12 -23.17 16.34 -16.87
N ASN A 13 -23.76 16.83 -15.78
CA ASN A 13 -25.22 17.05 -15.65
C ASN A 13 -26.05 15.81 -16.05
N MET A 14 -25.55 14.62 -15.73
CA MET A 14 -26.21 13.35 -15.98
C MET A 14 -26.80 12.78 -14.70
N LEU A 15 -27.95 12.13 -14.82
CA LEU A 15 -28.49 11.33 -13.72
C LEU A 15 -27.74 9.99 -13.67
N PRO A 16 -27.27 9.56 -12.48
CA PRO A 16 -26.68 8.24 -12.34
C PRO A 16 -27.72 7.16 -12.63
N VAL A 17 -27.36 6.20 -13.48
CA VAL A 17 -28.25 5.12 -13.96
C VAL A 17 -28.82 4.31 -12.80
N LYS A 18 -28.02 4.11 -11.75
CA LYS A 18 -28.44 3.49 -10.48
C LYS A 18 -27.82 4.28 -9.33
N SER A 19 -28.66 4.97 -8.57
CA SER A 19 -28.27 5.66 -7.34
C SER A 19 -27.94 4.72 -6.18
N ASN A 20 -28.11 3.41 -6.37
CA ASN A 20 -27.82 2.38 -5.38
C ASN A 20 -26.38 1.85 -5.55
N LYS A 21 -25.54 2.16 -4.56
CA LYS A 21 -24.15 1.67 -4.44
C LYS A 21 -24.03 0.15 -4.52
N TYR A 22 -25.02 -0.59 -4.00
CA TYR A 22 -25.00 -2.06 -4.04
C TYR A 22 -25.07 -2.59 -5.47
N ILE A 23 -25.96 -2.02 -6.30
CA ILE A 23 -26.11 -2.44 -7.70
C ILE A 23 -24.85 -2.12 -8.49
N TYR A 24 -24.28 -0.92 -8.27
CA TYR A 24 -22.99 -0.56 -8.84
C TYR A 24 -21.92 -1.59 -8.46
N ARG A 25 -21.76 -1.91 -7.18
CA ARG A 25 -20.74 -2.87 -6.73
C ARG A 25 -20.98 -4.26 -7.33
N ASN A 26 -22.22 -4.73 -7.35
CA ASN A 26 -22.57 -6.05 -7.86
C ASN A 26 -22.20 -6.20 -9.34
N ILE A 27 -22.54 -5.22 -10.18
CA ILE A 27 -22.21 -5.25 -11.62
C ILE A 27 -20.69 -5.36 -11.82
N PHE A 28 -19.93 -4.50 -11.17
CA PHE A 28 -18.48 -4.46 -11.35
C PHE A 28 -17.79 -5.71 -10.79
N CYS A 29 -18.20 -6.22 -9.63
CA CYS A 29 -17.59 -7.40 -9.03
C CYS A 29 -17.99 -8.71 -9.72
N THR A 30 -19.21 -8.83 -10.25
CA THR A 30 -19.71 -10.11 -10.80
C THR A 30 -19.63 -10.19 -12.32
N GLN A 31 -19.92 -9.10 -13.04
CA GLN A 31 -19.96 -9.10 -14.51
C GLN A 31 -18.61 -8.73 -15.12
N TYR A 32 -17.86 -7.84 -14.46
CA TYR A 32 -16.56 -7.36 -14.95
C TYR A 32 -15.37 -7.93 -14.15
N ASN A 33 -15.64 -8.76 -13.13
CA ASN A 33 -14.63 -9.36 -12.25
C ASN A 33 -13.66 -8.32 -11.62
N LEU A 34 -14.15 -7.11 -11.36
CA LEU A 34 -13.40 -6.05 -10.72
C LEU A 34 -13.65 -6.09 -9.21
N SER A 35 -12.63 -6.49 -8.46
CA SER A 35 -12.70 -6.57 -7.00
C SER A 35 -12.31 -5.23 -6.36
N PHE A 36 -13.25 -4.61 -5.64
CA PHE A 36 -12.96 -3.44 -4.81
C PHE A 36 -12.47 -3.91 -3.44
N PHE A 37 -11.16 -4.02 -3.28
CA PHE A 37 -10.54 -4.30 -1.99
C PHE A 37 -10.37 -2.99 -1.22
N THR A 38 -10.92 -2.92 -0.01
CA THR A 38 -10.48 -1.89 0.93
C THR A 38 -9.04 -2.25 1.31
N PRO A 39 -8.05 -1.37 1.07
CA PRO A 39 -6.69 -1.63 1.54
C PRO A 39 -6.77 -1.86 3.06
N LYS A 40 -6.45 -3.07 3.51
CA LYS A 40 -6.26 -3.29 4.94
C LYS A 40 -5.05 -2.44 5.33
N LYS A 41 -5.25 -1.48 6.24
CA LYS A 41 -4.17 -0.61 6.74
C LYS A 41 -2.95 -1.46 7.10
N ASN A 42 -1.82 -1.11 6.49
CA ASN A 42 -0.44 -1.42 6.86
C ASN A 42 -0.30 -2.43 8.02
N GLN A 43 -0.33 -3.71 7.69
CA GLN A 43 0.23 -4.71 8.58
C GLN A 43 1.45 -5.28 7.87
N PHE A 44 2.64 -4.78 8.23
CA PHE A 44 3.84 -5.57 8.07
C PHE A 44 3.48 -6.97 8.54
N SER A 45 3.53 -8.00 7.70
CA SER A 45 2.98 -9.30 8.09
C SER A 45 3.85 -9.97 9.15
N ILE A 46 5.09 -9.51 9.32
CA ILE A 46 6.12 -10.12 10.18
C ILE A 46 5.96 -9.71 11.65
N CYS A 47 5.89 -8.40 11.96
CA CYS A 47 5.81 -7.93 13.35
C CYS A 47 4.56 -8.39 14.11
N PRO A 48 3.33 -8.31 13.56
CA PRO A 48 2.12 -8.83 14.20
C PRO A 48 2.16 -10.35 14.36
N LYS A 49 2.76 -11.09 13.41
CA LYS A 49 2.92 -12.55 13.53
C LYS A 49 3.85 -12.91 14.68
N TYR A 50 4.99 -12.23 14.80
CA TYR A 50 5.91 -12.42 15.93
C TYR A 50 5.25 -12.05 17.27
N ASN A 51 4.58 -10.89 17.35
CA ASN A 51 3.88 -10.45 18.56
C ASN A 51 2.78 -11.42 19.00
N SER A 52 2.20 -12.19 18.07
CA SER A 52 1.14 -13.16 18.37
C SER A 52 1.66 -14.56 18.73
N ALA A 53 2.94 -14.85 18.45
CA ALA A 53 3.54 -16.17 18.60
C ALA A 53 4.95 -16.06 19.22
N MET A 54 5.04 -15.38 20.36
CA MET A 54 6.30 -15.02 21.04
C MET A 54 7.22 -16.20 21.43
N GLU A 55 6.72 -17.44 21.40
CA GLU A 55 7.47 -18.65 21.80
C GLU A 55 8.12 -19.39 20.63
N ASP A 56 7.92 -18.96 19.38
CA ASP A 56 8.51 -19.59 18.20
C ASP A 56 9.90 -19.00 17.88
N GLU A 57 10.94 -19.80 18.09
CA GLU A 57 12.34 -19.43 17.88
C GLU A 57 12.66 -19.11 16.40
N HIS A 58 11.98 -19.76 15.46
CA HIS A 58 12.10 -19.44 14.04
C HIS A 58 11.48 -18.06 13.72
N LEU A 59 10.30 -17.77 14.28
CA LEU A 59 9.68 -16.44 14.14
C LEU A 59 10.52 -15.33 14.79
N LYS A 60 11.19 -15.62 15.91
CA LYS A 60 12.15 -14.70 16.54
C LYS A 60 13.30 -14.35 15.60
N LYS A 61 13.94 -15.35 14.99
CA LYS A 61 15.02 -15.13 14.02
C LYS A 61 14.55 -14.33 12.80
N VAL A 62 13.39 -14.66 12.25
CA VAL A 62 12.80 -13.92 11.11
C VAL A 62 12.50 -12.47 11.49
N HIS A 63 12.07 -12.20 12.72
CA HIS A 63 11.83 -10.86 13.22
C HIS A 63 13.14 -10.07 13.39
N GLU A 64 14.17 -10.68 13.97
CA GLU A 64 15.50 -10.07 14.14
C GLU A 64 16.13 -9.71 12.79
N ASP A 65 16.06 -10.62 11.79
CA ASP A 65 16.51 -10.36 10.43
C ASP A 65 15.73 -9.21 9.77
N HIS A 66 14.40 -9.15 10.01
CA HIS A 66 13.56 -8.07 9.51
C HIS A 66 13.94 -6.71 10.10
N VAL A 67 14.20 -6.64 11.41
CA VAL A 67 14.61 -5.41 12.09
C VAL A 67 15.99 -4.96 11.62
N THR A 68 16.94 -5.90 11.49
CA THR A 68 18.29 -5.61 10.99
C THR A 68 18.25 -4.99 9.59
N ARG A 69 17.55 -5.63 8.65
CA ARG A 69 17.43 -5.12 7.27
C ARG A 69 16.76 -3.75 7.20
N LYS A 70 15.77 -3.51 8.07
CA LYS A 70 15.09 -2.21 8.16
C LYS A 70 16.08 -1.11 8.54
N GLU A 71 16.93 -1.38 9.54
CA GLU A 71 17.93 -0.41 10.01
C GLU A 71 19.01 -0.17 8.94
N GLU A 72 19.51 -1.23 8.30
CA GLU A 72 20.46 -1.13 7.19
C GLU A 72 19.90 -0.27 6.05
N CYS A 73 18.65 -0.51 5.64
CA CYS A 73 17.98 0.32 4.62
C CYS A 73 17.87 1.79 5.02
N TYR A 74 17.64 2.10 6.30
CA TYR A 74 17.56 3.48 6.78
C TYR A 74 18.93 4.16 6.80
N GLN A 75 19.97 3.44 7.20
CA GLN A 75 21.34 3.92 7.17
C GLN A 75 21.78 4.19 5.72
N GLU A 76 21.58 3.25 4.81
CA GLU A 76 21.90 3.43 3.39
C GLU A 76 21.14 4.61 2.78
N LYS A 77 19.85 4.76 3.11
CA LYS A 77 19.06 5.92 2.65
C LYS A 77 19.64 7.24 3.15
N GLN A 78 20.09 7.29 4.40
CA GLN A 78 20.67 8.49 4.99
C GLN A 78 22.00 8.84 4.33
N GLU A 79 22.88 7.86 4.13
CA GLU A 79 24.16 8.03 3.45
C GLU A 79 23.99 8.46 1.99
N ASN A 80 23.07 7.81 1.26
CA ASN A 80 22.77 8.19 -0.12
C ASN A 80 22.18 9.60 -0.22
N LYS A 81 21.35 10.01 0.75
CA LYS A 81 20.82 11.38 0.81
C LYS A 81 21.93 12.40 1.07
N ARG A 82 22.86 12.08 1.98
CA ARG A 82 24.02 12.94 2.24
C ARG A 82 24.89 13.07 0.98
N LYS A 83 25.20 11.95 0.34
CA LYS A 83 25.99 11.94 -0.90
C LYS A 83 25.33 12.75 -2.02
N ALA A 84 24.01 12.65 -2.18
CA ALA A 84 23.28 13.42 -3.19
C ALA A 84 23.21 14.93 -2.90
N ASN A 85 23.43 15.34 -1.64
CA ASN A 85 23.54 16.75 -1.28
C ASN A 85 24.96 17.28 -1.48
N ASP A 86 25.98 16.43 -1.26
CA ASP A 86 27.39 16.82 -1.31
C ASP A 86 27.96 16.77 -2.75
N ASP A 87 27.38 15.93 -3.62
CA ASP A 87 27.84 15.68 -4.99
C ASP A 87 26.72 15.90 -6.02
N GLU A 88 26.82 17.00 -6.78
CA GLU A 88 25.84 17.35 -7.84
C GLU A 88 25.77 16.31 -8.97
N SER A 89 26.77 15.45 -9.13
CA SER A 89 26.78 14.37 -10.13
C SER A 89 26.04 13.11 -9.67
N PHE A 90 25.68 13.02 -8.39
CA PHE A 90 25.02 11.87 -7.80
C PHE A 90 23.57 12.18 -7.43
N GLN A 91 22.63 11.43 -8.00
CA GLN A 91 21.21 11.50 -7.65
C GLN A 91 20.75 10.18 -7.03
N THR A 92 19.93 10.26 -5.98
CA THR A 92 19.33 9.08 -5.35
C THR A 92 17.81 9.14 -5.43
N ILE A 93 17.19 8.01 -5.75
CA ILE A 93 15.74 7.83 -5.78
C ILE A 93 15.42 6.63 -4.89
N THR A 94 14.57 6.83 -3.89
CA THR A 94 14.15 5.77 -2.97
C THR A 94 12.68 5.44 -3.18
N PHE A 95 12.37 4.15 -3.28
CA PHE A 95 10.99 3.65 -3.36
C PHE A 95 10.68 2.82 -2.13
N ASP A 96 9.53 3.08 -1.51
CA ASP A 96 9.00 2.19 -0.48
C ASP A 96 8.23 1.04 -1.16
N LEU A 97 8.88 -0.12 -1.22
CA LEU A 97 8.30 -1.34 -1.79
C LEU A 97 7.52 -2.18 -0.76
N GLN A 98 7.60 -1.82 0.52
CA GLN A 98 6.85 -2.49 1.60
C GLN A 98 5.50 -1.82 1.86
N SER A 99 5.35 -0.55 1.44
CA SER A 99 4.06 0.06 1.18
C SER A 99 3.38 -0.71 0.04
N VAL A 100 2.46 -1.61 0.40
CA VAL A 100 1.59 -2.34 -0.52
C VAL A 100 1.12 -1.39 -1.62
N LEU A 101 1.53 -1.63 -2.86
CA LEU A 101 0.99 -0.97 -4.04
C LEU A 101 -0.53 -1.13 -3.99
N GLN A 102 -1.22 -0.06 -3.62
CA GLN A 102 -2.66 -0.08 -3.48
C GLN A 102 -3.25 -0.24 -4.89
N LEU A 103 -3.93 -1.37 -5.11
CA LEU A 103 -4.82 -1.52 -6.24
C LEU A 103 -5.87 -0.40 -6.18
N PRO A 104 -6.23 0.21 -7.32
CA PRO A 104 -7.09 1.39 -7.35
C PRO A 104 -8.45 1.13 -6.67
N SER A 105 -8.84 2.05 -5.80
CA SER A 105 -10.06 2.04 -4.97
C SER A 105 -11.28 2.67 -5.64
#